data_AF-A0A954K653-F1
#
_entry.id   AF-A0A954K653-F1
#
_cell.length_a   1.000
_cell.length_b   1.000
_cell.length_c   1.000
_cell.angle_alpha   90.00
_cell.angle_beta   90.00
_cell.angle_gamma   90.00
#
_symmetry.space_group_name_H-M   'P 1'
#
loop_
_entity.id
_entity.type
_entity.pdbx_description
1 polymer ?
#
loop_
_entity_poly.entity_id
_entity_poly.type
_entity_poly.pdbx_seq_one_letter_code
_entity_poly.pdbx_strand_id
1 'polypeptide(L)'
;ILLDIMMPKLSGYEVCAQLKQSDETKDIPILVITALNEMGDIEKSVQAGCDDFLTKPVNRIELTTRVRSLLRVRHLTHERDRLLAYLAEVEGTTRSTSSES
;
A
#
# COMPACT_ATOMS: atom_id res chain seq x y z
N ILE A 1 -2.61 4.98 5.66
CA ILE A 1 -3.91 5.04 6.35
C ILE A 1 -3.85 4.08 7.53
N LEU A 2 -4.24 4.52 8.72
CA LEU A 2 -4.51 3.62 9.85
C LEU A 2 -6.01 3.31 9.83
N LEU A 3 -6.39 2.05 9.79
CA LEU A 3 -7.78 1.64 9.55
C LEU A 3 -8.27 0.70 10.65
N ASP A 4 -9.41 1.03 11.27
CA ASP A 4 -10.11 0.09 12.16
C ASP A 4 -11.04 -0.81 11.34
N ILE A 5 -11.08 -2.10 11.67
CA ILE A 5 -12.00 -3.05 11.03
C ILE A 5 -13.38 -2.99 11.67
N MET A 6 -13.42 -2.79 12.99
CA MET A 6 -14.64 -2.81 13.77
C MET A 6 -15.28 -1.42 13.75
N MET A 7 -15.93 -1.07 12.63
CA MET A 7 -16.64 0.19 12.45
C MET A 7 -18.16 -0.03 12.33
N PRO A 8 -18.99 0.89 12.87
CA PRO A 8 -20.43 0.83 12.64
C PRO A 8 -20.75 1.19 11.18
N LYS A 9 -21.71 0.47 10.59
CA LYS A 9 -22.27 0.65 9.23
C LYS A 9 -21.46 0.08 8.07
N LEU A 10 -20.14 0.25 8.05
CA LEU A 10 -19.27 -0.22 6.96
C LEU A 10 -18.07 -0.96 7.54
N SER A 11 -17.77 -2.15 7.01
CA SER A 11 -16.62 -2.91 7.49
C SER A 11 -15.32 -2.26 7.02
N GLY A 12 -14.31 -2.19 7.90
CA GLY A 12 -12.98 -1.75 7.47
C GLY A 12 -12.37 -2.64 6.38
N TYR A 13 -12.82 -3.90 6.24
CA TYR A 13 -12.43 -4.74 5.10
C TYR A 13 -12.92 -4.16 3.77
N GLU A 14 -14.18 -3.72 3.72
CA GLU A 14 -14.78 -3.12 2.52
C GLU A 14 -14.11 -1.80 2.17
N VAL A 15 -13.81 -0.97 3.18
CA VAL A 15 -13.05 0.28 3.00
C VAL A 15 -11.66 -0.01 2.44
N CYS A 16 -10.95 -1.00 3.00
CA CYS A 16 -9.63 -1.39 2.53
C CYS A 16 -9.69 -1.83 1.06
N ALA A 17 -10.65 -2.68 0.70
CA ALA A 17 -10.83 -3.16 -0.66
C ALA A 17 -11.15 -2.01 -1.63
N GLN A 18 -12.03 -1.08 -1.27
CA GLN A 18 -12.37 0.07 -2.11
C GLN A 18 -11.17 0.98 -2.37
N LEU A 19 -10.38 1.27 -1.32
CA LEU A 19 -9.15 2.06 -1.46
C LEU A 19 -8.12 1.37 -2.36
N LYS A 20 -7.98 0.04 -2.24
CA LYS A 20 -7.03 -0.72 -3.05
C LYS A 20 -7.48 -0.92 -4.50
N GLN A 21 -8.76 -0.77 -4.81
CA GLN A 21 -9.30 -0.85 -6.17
C GLN A 21 -9.25 0.47 -6.93
N SER A 22 -9.09 1.61 -6.26
CA SER A 22 -9.04 2.93 -6.91
C SER A 22 -7.61 3.28 -7.32
N ASP A 23 -7.42 3.68 -8.58
CA ASP A 23 -6.11 4.10 -9.10
C ASP A 23 -5.49 5.27 -8.34
N GLU A 24 -6.31 6.14 -7.76
CA GLU A 24 -5.85 7.29 -6.98
C GLU A 24 -5.33 6.91 -5.59
N THR A 25 -5.79 5.77 -5.04
CA THR A 25 -5.57 5.43 -3.63
C THR A 25 -4.90 4.07 -3.40
N LYS A 26 -4.78 3.23 -4.43
CA LYS A 26 -4.21 1.88 -4.34
C LYS A 26 -2.78 1.84 -3.78
N ASP A 27 -1.98 2.86 -4.07
CA ASP A 27 -0.57 2.95 -3.64
C ASP A 27 -0.41 3.52 -2.22
N ILE A 28 -1.51 3.90 -1.56
CA ILE A 28 -1.47 4.37 -0.18
C ILE A 28 -1.33 3.16 0.75
N PRO A 29 -0.29 3.08 1.61
CA PRO A 29 -0.15 1.99 2.55
C PRO A 29 -1.28 1.99 3.59
N ILE A 30 -1.89 0.84 3.85
CA ILE A 30 -2.98 0.63 4.81
C ILE A 30 -2.49 -0.30 5.92
N LEU A 31 -2.38 0.24 7.13
CA LEU A 31 -2.12 -0.52 8.36
C LEU A 31 -3.43 -0.70 9.11
N VAL A 32 -3.91 -1.93 9.20
CA VAL A 32 -5.11 -2.26 9.95
C VAL A 32 -4.81 -2.31 11.45
N ILE A 33 -5.66 -1.69 12.26
CA ILE A 33 -5.58 -1.69 13.72
C ILE A 33 -6.90 -2.23 14.29
N THR A 34 -6.91 -3.47 14.73
CA THR A 34 -8.14 -4.15 15.16
C THR A 34 -7.97 -4.88 16.50
N ALA A 35 -9.07 -5.12 17.19
CA ALA A 35 -9.09 -6.03 18.36
C ALA A 35 -9.17 -7.50 17.94
N LEU A 36 -9.48 -7.77 16.66
CA LEU A 36 -9.52 -9.11 16.10
C LEU A 36 -8.10 -9.69 16.01
N ASN A 37 -7.93 -10.92 16.49
CA ASN A 37 -6.63 -11.61 16.50
C ASN A 37 -6.73 -13.07 16.07
N GLU A 38 -7.90 -13.49 15.57
CA GLU A 38 -8.09 -14.82 15.01
C GLU A 38 -7.48 -14.90 13.61
N MET A 39 -6.96 -16.09 13.25
CA MET A 39 -6.32 -16.30 11.96
C MET A 39 -7.23 -15.93 10.78
N GLY A 40 -8.53 -16.22 10.89
CA GLY A 40 -9.50 -15.89 9.84
C GLY A 40 -9.69 -14.39 9.60
N ASP A 41 -9.49 -13.54 10.62
CA ASP A 41 -9.58 -12.08 10.47
C ASP A 41 -8.31 -11.50 9.85
N ILE A 42 -7.16 -12.10 10.16
CA ILE A 42 -5.90 -11.75 9.50
C ILE A 42 -5.97 -12.13 8.02
N GLU A 43 -6.45 -13.32 7.69
CA GLU A 43 -6.64 -13.77 6.31
C GLU A 43 -7.56 -12.84 5.52
N LYS A 44 -8.70 -12.44 6.10
CA LYS A 44 -9.62 -11.46 5.49
C LYS A 44 -8.95 -10.09 5.29
N SER A 45 -8.16 -9.64 6.26
CA SER A 45 -7.42 -8.37 6.15
C SER A 45 -6.47 -8.38 4.96
N VAL A 46 -5.71 -9.47 4.80
CA VAL A 46 -4.76 -9.66 3.70
C VAL A 46 -5.50 -9.72 2.36
N GLN A 47 -6.61 -10.48 2.28
CA GLN A 47 -7.42 -10.57 1.06
C GLN A 47 -8.04 -9.22 0.65
N ALA A 48 -8.35 -8.36 1.62
CA ALA A 48 -8.83 -7.00 1.37
C ALA A 48 -7.74 -6.03 0.86
N GLY A 49 -6.49 -6.48 0.74
CA GLY A 49 -5.36 -5.70 0.24
C GLY A 49 -4.65 -4.87 1.31
N CYS A 50 -4.80 -5.22 2.59
CA CYS A 50 -4.08 -4.57 3.67
C CYS A 50 -2.57 -4.87 3.58
N ASP A 51 -1.73 -3.86 3.82
CA ASP A 51 -0.27 -4.01 3.72
C ASP A 51 0.35 -4.56 5.00
N ASP A 52 -0.25 -4.29 6.16
CA ASP A 52 0.19 -4.80 7.46
C ASP A 52 -0.93 -4.65 8.50
N PHE A 53 -0.86 -5.37 9.62
CA PHE A 53 -1.85 -5.29 10.70
C PHE A 53 -1.19 -5.16 12.08
N LEU A 54 -1.95 -4.61 13.03
CA LEU A 54 -1.55 -4.47 14.42
C LEU A 54 -2.74 -4.70 15.35
N THR A 55 -2.58 -5.57 16.34
CA THR A 55 -3.65 -5.91 17.29
C THR A 55 -3.70 -4.93 18.45
N LYS A 56 -4.90 -4.50 18.86
CA LYS A 56 -5.11 -3.68 20.05
C LYS A 56 -4.84 -4.50 21.33
N PRO A 57 -4.27 -3.90 22.40
CA PRO A 57 -3.88 -2.50 22.54
C PRO A 57 -2.59 -2.15 21.80
N VAL A 58 -2.57 -0.98 21.16
CA VAL A 58 -1.48 -0.58 20.28
C VAL A 58 -0.22 -0.24 21.07
N ASN A 59 0.88 -0.97 20.80
CA ASN A 59 2.20 -0.59 21.26
C ASN A 59 2.77 0.55 20.39
N ARG A 60 3.19 1.66 21.01
CA ARG A 60 3.72 2.83 20.28
C ARG A 60 4.99 2.53 19.48
N ILE A 61 5.89 1.71 20.00
CA ILE A 61 7.14 1.35 19.34
C ILE A 61 6.84 0.50 18.12
N GLU A 62 5.95 -0.49 18.28
CA GLU A 62 5.53 -1.35 17.19
C GLU A 62 4.84 -0.54 16.07
N LEU A 63 3.85 0.29 16.42
CA LEU A 63 3.14 1.15 15.47
C LEU A 63 4.11 2.03 14.68
N THR A 64 5.00 2.73 15.37
CA THR A 64 5.94 3.66 14.74
C THR A 64 6.93 2.91 13.83
N THR A 65 7.34 1.72 14.22
CA THR A 65 8.25 0.87 13.42
C THR A 65 7.56 0.40 12.14
N ARG A 66 6.33 -0.11 12.24
CA ARG A 66 5.55 -0.57 11.07
C ARG A 66 5.24 0.58 10.12
N VAL A 67 4.77 1.72 10.64
CA VAL A 67 4.51 2.91 9.82
C VAL A 67 5.77 3.37 9.08
N ARG A 68 6.92 3.42 9.75
CA ARG A 68 8.20 3.78 9.10
C ARG A 68 8.58 2.79 8.01
N SER A 69 8.38 1.49 8.25
CA SER A 69 8.64 0.44 7.25
C SER A 69 7.76 0.62 6.01
N LEU A 70 6.45 0.78 6.21
CA LEU A 70 5.49 0.98 5.11
C LEU A 70 5.80 2.23 4.28
N LEU A 71 6.14 3.34 4.94
CA LEU A 71 6.52 4.57 4.23
C LEU A 71 7.83 4.42 3.47
N ARG A 72 8.80 3.67 4.00
CA ARG A 72 10.06 3.38 3.30
C ARG A 72 9.81 2.54 2.05
N VAL A 73 9.00 1.48 2.16
CA VAL A 73 8.63 0.64 1.00
C VAL A 73 7.95 1.48 -0.07
N ARG A 74 6.93 2.28 0.31
CA ARG A 74 6.25 3.19 -0.62
C ARG A 74 7.20 4.14 -1.33
N HIS A 75 8.10 4.77 -0.58
CA HIS A 75 9.07 5.71 -1.15
C HIS A 75 9.96 5.03 -2.20
N LEU A 76 10.51 3.86 -1.88
CA LEU A 76 11.36 3.10 -2.79
C LEU A 76 10.60 2.64 -4.04
N THR A 77 9.34 2.21 -3.89
CA THR A 77 8.48 1.84 -5.02
C THR A 77 8.23 3.04 -5.94
N HIS A 78 7.91 4.20 -5.39
CA HIS A 78 7.70 5.42 -6.17
C HIS A 78 8.98 5.89 -6.89
N GLU A 79 10.13 5.81 -6.23
CA GLU A 79 11.41 6.14 -6.85
C GLU A 79 11.73 5.19 -8.00
N ARG A 80 11.53 3.88 -7.81
CA ARG A 80 11.67 2.87 -8.86
C ARG A 80 10.78 3.21 -10.05
N ASP A 81 9.50 3.49 -9.84
CA ASP A 81 8.56 3.75 -10.92
C ASP A 81 8.92 5.00 -11.71
N ARG A 82 9.37 6.05 -11.00
CA ARG A 82 9.89 7.26 -11.64
C ARG A 82 11.14 6.98 -12.48
N LEU A 83 12.06 6.16 -11.98
CA LEU A 83 13.28 5.80 -12.72
C LEU A 83 12.97 4.95 -13.96
N LEU A 84 12.04 3.99 -13.85
CA LEU A 84 11.60 3.19 -14.98
C LEU A 84 10.93 4.04 -16.06
N ALA A 85 10.08 5.00 -15.66
CA ALA A 85 9.47 5.94 -16.59
C ALA A 85 10.54 6.78 -17.33
N TYR A 86 11.53 7.28 -16.60
CA TYR A 86 12.65 8.03 -17.20
C TYR A 86 13.46 7.20 -18.21
N LEU A 87 13.79 5.94 -17.87
CA LEU A 87 14.52 5.06 -18.78
C LEU A 87 13.74 4.78 -20.06
N ALA A 88 12.43 4.54 -19.96
CA ALA A 88 11.57 4.30 -21.12
C ALA A 88 11.54 5.51 -22.08
N GLU A 89 11.54 6.74 -21.55
CA GLU A 89 11.61 7.97 -22.35
C GLU A 89 12.96 8.09 -23.09
N VAL A 90 14.07 7.78 -22.43
CA VAL A 90 15.42 7.83 -23.02
C VAL A 90 15.60 6.77 -24.12
N GLU A 91 15.13 5.55 -23.90
CA GLU A 91 15.19 4.47 -24.90
C GLU A 91 14.33 4.80 -26.13
N GLY A 92 13.14 5.39 -25.92
CA GLY A 92 12.27 5.86 -26.99
C GLY A 92 12.93 6.94 -27.87
N THR A 93 13.70 7.84 -27.27
CA THR A 93 14.43 8.92 -27.97
C THR A 93 15.62 8.38 -28.79
N THR A 94 16.22 7.28 -28.35
CA THR A 94 17.36 6.65 -29.06
C THR A 94 16.89 5.88 -30.31
N ARG A 95 15.69 5.31 -30.29
CA ARG A 95 15.12 4.59 -31.44
C ARG A 95 14.60 5.50 -32.56
N SER A 96 14.10 6.70 -32.24
CA SER A 96 13.64 7.65 -33.26
C SER A 96 14.80 8.23 -34.09
N THR A 97 15.91 8.56 -33.42
CA THR A 97 17.12 9.11 -34.06
C THR A 97 17.87 8.11 -34.95
N SER A 98 17.67 6.80 -34.72
CA SER A 98 18.29 5.73 -35.52
C SER A 98 17.56 5.41 -36.83
N SER A 99 16.33 5.94 -37.04
CA SER A 99 15.52 5.66 -38.23
C SER A 99 15.51 6.79 -39.27
N GLU A 100 16.15 7.92 -38.96
CA GLU A 100 16.28 9.10 -39.83
C GLU A 100 17.67 9.22 -40.50
N SER A 101 18.50 8.17 -40.44
CA SER A 101 19.81 8.06 -41.13
C SER A 101 19.84 6.84 -42.02
#